data_AF-A0A933ZRX5-F1
#
_entry.id   AF-A0A933ZRX5-F1
#
_cell.length_a   1.000
_cell.length_b   1.000
_cell.length_c   1.000
_cell.angle_alpha   90.00
_cell.angle_beta   90.00
_cell.angle_gamma   90.00
#
_symmetry.space_group_name_H-M   'P 1'
#
loop_
_entity.id
_entity.type
_entity.pdbx_description
1 polymer ?
#
loop_
_entity_poly.entity_id
_entity_poly.type
_entity_poly.pdbx_seq_one_letter_code
_entity_poly.pdbx_strand_id
1 'polypeptide(L)' 'GSPVINQKGEAAGLVFDGNIHSLAGDYGYDEALNRCVAVHSAALLESLERIYGARRIVEELKRPAR' A
#
# COMPACT_ATOMS: atom_id res chain seq x y z
N GLY A 1 2.07 7.52 -1.69
CA GLY A 1 1.35 7.29 -0.43
C GLY A 1 -0.15 7.11 -0.59
N SER A 2 -0.64 6.75 -1.78
CA SER A 2 -2.07 6.50 -2.01
C SER A 2 -2.47 5.13 -1.46
N PRO A 3 -3.67 4.95 -0.89
CA PRO A 3 -4.13 3.64 -0.45
C PRO A 3 -4.47 2.75 -1.65
N VAL A 4 -4.08 1.47 -1.58
CA VAL A 4 -4.57 0.43 -2.49
C VAL A 4 -5.80 -0.18 -1.84
N ILE A 5 -6.94 -0.15 -2.53
CA ILE A 5 -8.25 -0.58 -2.02
C ILE A 5 -8.72 -1.81 -2.79
N ASN A 6 -9.26 -2.82 -2.07
CA ASN A 6 -9.85 -4.00 -2.70
C ASN A 6 -11.33 -3.79 -3.08
N GLN A 7 -11.96 -4.79 -3.71
CA GLN A 7 -13.37 -4.71 -4.16
C GLN A 7 -14.38 -4.49 -3.03
N LYS A 8 -14.00 -4.74 -1.76
CA LYS A 8 -14.84 -4.54 -0.57
C LYS A 8 -14.65 -3.15 0.06
N GLY A 9 -13.77 -2.31 -0.50
CA GLY A 9 -13.46 -1.01 0.09
C GLY A 9 -12.41 -1.06 1.22
N GLU A 10 -11.72 -2.19 1.40
CA GLU A 10 -10.73 -2.36 2.47
C GLU A 10 -9.31 -1.98 2.00
N ALA A 11 -8.49 -1.46 2.90
CA ALA A 11 -7.09 -1.14 2.62
C ALA A 11 -6.22 -2.40 2.47
N ALA A 12 -5.80 -2.68 1.22
CA ALA A 12 -4.94 -3.80 0.87
C ALA A 12 -3.44 -3.43 0.86
N GLY A 13 -3.11 -2.15 0.72
CA GLY A 13 -1.72 -1.70 0.66
C GLY A 13 -1.56 -0.20 0.55
N LEU A 14 -0.31 0.23 0.36
CA LEU A 14 0.08 1.62 0.23
C LEU A 14 1.04 1.78 -0.95
N VAL A 15 0.68 2.62 -1.91
CA VAL A 15 1.54 2.95 -3.05
C VAL A 15 2.74 3.76 -2.59
N PHE A 16 3.94 3.35 -3.02
CA PHE A 16 5.17 4.10 -2.76
C PHE A 16 6.00 4.38 -4.00
N ASP A 17 5.85 3.62 -5.09
CA ASP A 17 6.63 3.80 -6.31
C ASP A 17 5.95 3.22 -7.55
N GLY A 18 6.61 3.30 -8.70
CA GLY A 18 6.32 2.57 -9.93
C GLY A 18 7.57 1.87 -10.48
N ASN A 19 7.40 0.99 -11.46
CA ASN A 19 8.55 0.44 -12.19
C ASN A 19 9.17 1.47 -13.16
N ILE A 20 10.33 1.16 -13.74
CA ILE A 20 11.07 2.09 -14.62
C ILE A 20 10.23 2.63 -15.80
N HIS A 21 9.31 1.82 -16.33
CA HIS A 21 8.41 2.23 -17.42
C HIS A 21 7.41 3.32 -16.99
N SER A 22 7.16 3.44 -15.69
CA SER A 22 6.27 4.45 -15.13
C SER A 22 6.87 5.86 -15.13
N LEU A 23 8.18 6.03 -15.34
CA LEU A 23 8.84 7.34 -15.38
C LEU A 23 8.32 8.27 -16.47
N ALA A 24 7.92 7.71 -17.62
CA ALA A 24 7.32 8.47 -18.72
C ALA A 24 5.78 8.47 -18.69
N GLY A 25 5.18 7.94 -17.60
CA GLY A 25 3.74 7.71 -17.46
C GLY A 25 2.88 8.96 -17.64
N ASP A 26 3.42 10.13 -17.30
CA ASP A 26 2.74 11.42 -17.47
C ASP A 26 2.53 11.81 -18.95
N TYR A 27 3.34 11.24 -19.85
CA TYR A 27 3.34 11.52 -21.28
C TYR A 27 2.81 10.35 -22.13
N GLY A 28 2.91 9.12 -21.62
CA GLY A 28 2.42 7.92 -22.29
C GLY A 28 2.31 6.74 -21.33
N TYR A 29 1.19 6.03 -21.41
CA TYR A 29 0.90 4.85 -20.59
C TYR A 29 0.80 3.60 -21.46
N ASP A 30 1.63 2.60 -21.16
CA ASP A 30 1.57 1.27 -21.74
C ASP A 30 1.00 0.29 -20.71
N GLU A 31 -0.19 -0.25 -21.00
CA GLU A 31 -0.88 -1.19 -20.09
C GLU A 31 -0.13 -2.50 -19.87
N ALA A 32 0.74 -2.92 -20.80
CA ALA A 32 1.53 -4.12 -20.66
C ALA A 32 2.75 -3.89 -19.76
N LEU A 33 3.30 -2.67 -19.74
CA LEU A 33 4.58 -2.36 -19.10
C LEU A 33 4.47 -1.54 -17.81
N ASN A 34 3.59 -0.54 -17.74
CA ASN A 34 3.49 0.35 -16.59
C ASN A 34 2.93 -0.38 -15.36
N ARG A 35 3.68 -0.41 -14.26
CA ARG A 35 3.25 -1.06 -13.01
C ARG A 35 3.46 -0.14 -11.82
N CYS A 36 2.42 -0.02 -11.01
CA CYS A 36 2.48 0.56 -9.68
C CYS A 36 3.14 -0.42 -8.71
N VAL A 37 3.97 0.09 -7.81
CA VAL A 37 4.59 -0.66 -6.72
C VAL A 37 3.99 -0.18 -5.39
N ALA A 38 3.47 -1.14 -4.63
CA ALA A 38 2.82 -0.89 -3.35
C ALA A 38 3.30 -1.92 -2.32
N VAL A 39 3.33 -1.51 -1.06
CA VAL A 39 3.55 -2.40 0.07
C VAL A 39 2.21 -2.95 0.54
N HIS A 40 2.14 -4.25 0.80
CA HIS A 40 0.93 -4.90 1.30
C HIS A 40 0.65 -4.51 2.75
N SER A 41 -0.63 -4.32 3.12
CA SER A 41 -1.03 -3.88 4.46
C SER A 41 -0.55 -4.83 5.57
N ALA A 42 -0.56 -6.14 5.31
CA ALA A 42 0.01 -7.13 6.23
C ALA A 42 1.50 -6.87 6.56
N ALA A 43 2.32 -6.50 5.58
CA ALA A 43 3.74 -6.20 5.81
C ALA A 43 3.92 -4.89 6.61
N LEU A 44 3.04 -3.90 6.39
CA LEU A 44 3.00 -2.69 7.21
C LEU A 44 2.67 -3.01 8.68
N LEU A 45 1.62 -3.80 8.92
CA LEU A 45 1.22 -4.20 10.28
C LEU A 45 2.32 -5.01 10.98
N GLU A 46 2.93 -5.96 10.27
CA GLU A 46 4.04 -6.77 10.79
C GLU A 46 5.24 -5.91 11.17
N SER A 47 5.62 -4.97 10.30
CA SER A 47 6.74 -4.06 10.56
C SER A 47 6.45 -3.15 11.75
N LEU A 48 5.24 -2.57 11.83
CA LEU A 48 4.82 -1.74 12.95
C LEU A 48 4.87 -2.52 14.28
N GLU A 49 4.45 -3.79 14.28
CA GLU A 49 4.42 -4.62 15.50
C GLU A 49 5.81 -5.12 15.91
N ARG A 50 6.58 -5.69 14.97
CA ARG A 50 7.83 -6.42 15.26
C ARG A 50 9.08 -5.58 15.19
N ILE A 51 9.14 -4.62 14.28
CA ILE A 51 10.35 -3.82 14.04
C ILE A 51 10.28 -2.53 14.87
N TYR A 52 9.13 -1.85 14.83
CA TYR A 52 8.99 -0.52 15.44
C TYR A 52 8.34 -0.53 16.84
N GLY A 53 7.85 -1.68 17.31
CA GLY A 53 7.22 -1.78 18.63
C GLY A 53 5.94 -0.95 18.79
N ALA A 54 5.31 -0.53 17.69
CA ALA A 54 4.17 0.38 17.64
C ALA A 54 2.82 -0.32 17.89
N ARG A 55 2.76 -1.17 18.93
CA ARG A 55 1.57 -2.00 19.24
C ARG A 55 0.28 -1.21 19.38
N ARG A 56 0.33 -0.02 20.01
CA ARG A 56 -0.85 0.84 20.18
C ARG A 56 -1.50 1.17 18.83
N ILE A 57 -0.70 1.45 17.81
CA ILE A 57 -1.18 1.81 16.46
C ILE A 57 -1.75 0.58 15.76
N VAL A 58 -1.09 -0.57 15.87
CA VAL A 58 -1.59 -1.83 15.29
C VAL A 58 -2.97 -2.19 15.85
N GLU A 59 -3.18 -2.04 17.15
CA GLU A 59 -4.47 -2.26 17.80
C GLU A 59 -5.53 -1.24 17.37
N GLU A 60 -5.16 0.01 17.14
CA GLU A 60 -6.06 1.04 16.63
C GLU A 60 -6.53 0.72 15.21
N LEU A 61 -5.62 0.27 14.34
CA LEU A 61 -5.90 -0.04 12.93
C LEU A 61 -6.69 -1.33 12.71
N LYS A 62 -6.57 -2.32 13.62
CA LYS A 62 -7.28 -3.61 13.50
C LYS A 62 -8.72 -3.57 14.04
N ARG A 63 -9.12 -2.50 14.74
CA ARG A 63 -10.48 -2.40 15.28
C ARG A 63 -11.50 -2.24 14.15
N PRO A 64 -12.67 -2.91 14.23
CA PRO A 64 -13.77 -2.66 13.32
C PRO A 64 -14.16 -1.18 13.38
N ALA A 65 -14.44 -0.57 12.23
CA ALA A 65 -15.09 0.72 12.18
C ALA A 65 -16.45 0.63 12.90
N ARG A 66 -16.74 1.61 13.77
CA ARG A 66 -18.03 1.71 14.46
C ARG A 66 -19.15 2.11 13.51
#